data_AF-A0A932UX12-F1
#
_entry.id   AF-A0A932UX12-F1
#
_cell.length_a   1.000
_cell.length_b   1.000
_cell.length_c   1.000
_cell.angle_alpha   90.00
_cell.angle_beta   90.00
_cell.angle_gamma   90.00
#
_symmetry.space_group_name_H-M   'P 1'
#
loop_
_entity.id
_entity.type
_entity.pdbx_description
1 polymer ?
#
loop_
_entity_poly.entity_id
_entity_poly.type
_entity_poly.pdbx_seq_one_letter_code
_entity_poly.pdbx_strand_id
1 'polypeptide(L)'
;MLKAKYKLEGGTVPKILRIEWELLDEAFSEGFEESTLVAAVKEEAALHLLKEGRISQGKTVELLSISRHDLFDLMATYDIPVTGLSPEEMKQEFEQADELFVRKWAGKGRFQKT
;
A
#
# COMPACT_ATOMS: atom_id res chain seq x y z
N MET A 1 -1.39 -33.86 19.13
CA MET A 1 -2.12 -32.93 18.23
C MET A 1 -2.05 -31.53 18.82
N LEU A 2 -1.06 -30.72 18.44
CA LEU A 2 -0.97 -29.32 18.85
C LEU A 2 -1.81 -28.46 17.90
N LYS A 3 -2.85 -27.79 18.43
CA LYS A 3 -3.44 -26.62 17.80
C LYS A 3 -2.53 -25.43 18.13
N ALA A 4 -1.80 -24.92 17.14
CA ALA A 4 -1.08 -23.67 17.26
C ALA A 4 -2.09 -22.53 17.44
N LYS A 5 -2.11 -21.95 18.64
CA LYS A 5 -2.76 -20.68 18.93
C LYS A 5 -1.91 -19.59 18.27
N TYR A 6 -2.38 -19.01 17.17
CA TYR A 6 -1.84 -17.72 16.74
C TYR A 6 -2.35 -16.66 17.72
N LYS A 7 -1.47 -16.28 18.65
CA LYS A 7 -1.63 -15.16 19.55
C LYS A 7 -1.35 -13.90 18.71
N LEU A 8 -2.38 -13.11 18.41
CA LEU A 8 -2.21 -11.76 17.87
C LEU A 8 -1.73 -10.87 19.04
N GLU A 9 -0.45 -10.93 19.39
CA GLU A 9 0.16 -9.95 20.28
C GLU A 9 0.60 -8.74 19.45
N GLY A 10 -0.03 -7.59 19.68
CA GLY A 10 0.41 -6.30 19.12
C GLY A 10 -0.70 -5.53 18.41
N GLY A 11 -1.62 -4.94 19.18
CA GLY A 11 -2.43 -3.84 18.64
C GLY A 11 -1.51 -2.64 18.41
N THR A 12 -1.38 -2.18 17.17
CA THR A 12 -0.59 -0.99 16.85
C THR A 12 -1.27 0.24 17.45
N VAL A 13 -0.61 0.91 18.39
CA VAL A 13 -1.12 2.16 18.95
C VAL A 13 -0.84 3.28 17.95
N PRO A 14 -1.86 4.06 17.51
CA PRO A 14 -1.63 5.19 16.63
C PRO A 14 -0.74 6.22 17.33
N LYS A 15 0.29 6.70 16.63
CA LYS A 15 1.11 7.82 17.07
C LYS A 15 0.70 9.06 16.28
N ILE A 16 0.51 10.17 16.98
CA ILE A 16 0.28 11.47 16.36
C ILE A 16 1.63 12.17 16.25
N LEU A 17 1.99 12.57 15.03
CA LEU A 17 3.16 13.39 14.74
C LEU A 17 2.70 14.84 14.53
N ARG A 18 3.44 15.79 15.10
CA ARG A 18 3.28 17.23 14.85
C ARG A 18 4.60 17.77 14.33
N ILE A 19 4.57 18.50 13.23
CA ILE A 19 5.73 19.13 12.61
C ILE A 19 5.46 20.63 12.65
N GLU A 20 6.44 21.38 13.14
CA GLU A 20 6.45 22.84 13.13
C GLU A 20 7.61 23.28 12.24
N TRP A 21 7.35 24.20 11.33
CA TRP A 21 8.33 24.70 10.38
C TRP A 21 8.10 26.19 10.13
N GLU A 22 9.11 27.01 10.43
CA GLU A 22 9.10 28.44 10.13
C GLU A 22 9.54 28.66 8.68
N LEU A 23 8.69 29.33 7.90
CA LEU A 23 8.91 29.68 6.50
C LEU A 23 8.57 31.17 6.31
N LEU A 24 9.25 31.81 5.36
CA LEU A 24 8.92 33.17 4.97
C LEU A 24 7.60 33.18 4.19
N ASP A 25 6.74 34.17 4.44
CA ASP A 25 5.46 34.32 3.72
C ASP A 25 5.66 34.38 2.19
N GLU A 26 6.81 34.89 1.76
CA GLU A 26 7.23 34.99 0.35
C GLU A 26 7.36 33.63 -0.36
N ALA A 27 7.47 32.54 0.40
CA ALA A 27 7.54 31.19 -0.14
C ALA A 27 6.21 30.70 -0.70
N PHE A 28 5.11 31.39 -0.38
CA PHE A 28 3.77 31.03 -0.82
C PHE A 28 3.27 31.99 -1.91
N SER A 29 2.55 31.42 -2.87
CA SER A 29 1.99 32.16 -4.00
C SER A 29 0.62 31.62 -4.38
N GLU A 30 -0.07 32.32 -5.28
CA GLU A 30 -1.23 31.76 -5.96
C GLU A 30 -0.83 30.44 -6.64
N GLY A 31 -1.53 29.35 -6.31
CA GLY A 31 -1.23 28.00 -6.80
C GLY A 31 -0.20 27.21 -5.95
N PHE A 32 0.37 27.83 -4.91
CA PHE A 32 1.23 27.15 -3.93
C PHE A 32 0.99 27.70 -2.52
N GLU A 33 -0.17 27.33 -1.98
CA GLU A 33 -0.63 27.71 -0.65
C GLU A 33 -0.09 26.74 0.42
N GLU A 34 -0.18 27.13 1.69
CA GLU A 34 0.21 26.30 2.83
C GLU A 34 -0.43 24.90 2.80
N SER A 35 -1.72 24.81 2.44
CA SER A 35 -2.42 23.53 2.32
C SER A 35 -1.83 22.62 1.25
N THR A 36 -1.34 23.20 0.16
CA THR A 36 -0.69 22.49 -0.94
C THR A 36 0.65 21.90 -0.49
N LEU A 37 1.45 22.67 0.25
CA LEU A 37 2.68 22.18 0.88
C LEU A 37 2.41 21.05 1.89
N VAL A 38 1.41 21.23 2.77
CA VAL A 38 1.04 20.22 3.76
C VAL A 38 0.57 18.92 3.09
N ALA A 39 -0.19 19.00 1.99
CA ALA A 39 -0.61 17.84 1.23
C ALA A 39 0.59 17.11 0.62
N ALA A 40 1.52 17.84 -0.02
CA ALA A 40 2.74 17.27 -0.60
C ALA A 40 3.61 16.57 0.46
N VAL A 41 3.81 17.19 1.63
CA VAL A 41 4.60 16.59 2.73
C VAL A 41 3.95 15.29 3.24
N LYS A 42 2.62 15.26 3.35
CA LYS A 42 1.89 14.05 3.78
C LYS A 42 1.99 12.93 2.76
N GLU A 43 1.85 13.26 1.47
CA GLU A 43 2.00 12.31 0.37
C GLU A 43 3.39 11.69 0.37
N GLU A 44 4.44 12.52 0.34
CA GLU A 44 5.84 12.08 0.37
C GLU A 44 6.14 11.19 1.58
N ALA A 45 5.72 11.61 2.78
CA ALA A 45 5.93 10.84 3.99
C ALA A 45 5.23 9.47 3.94
N ALA A 46 3.99 9.41 3.44
CA ALA A 46 3.24 8.17 3.34
C ALA A 46 3.86 7.22 2.31
N LEU A 47 4.24 7.73 1.14
CA LEU A 47 4.86 6.95 0.07
C LEU A 47 6.25 6.45 0.46
N HIS A 48 7.05 7.26 1.16
CA HIS A 48 8.33 6.83 1.71
C HIS A 48 8.16 5.68 2.71
N LEU A 49 7.20 5.78 3.64
CA LEU A 49 6.91 4.69 4.59
C LEU A 49 6.39 3.43 3.90
N LEU A 50 5.63 3.58 2.81
CA LEU A 50 5.16 2.44 2.01
C LEU A 50 6.34 1.75 1.30
N LYS A 51 7.22 2.52 0.66
CA LYS A 51 8.41 2.02 -0.05
C LYS A 51 9.33 1.21 0.87
N GLU A 52 9.50 1.67 2.11
CA GLU A 52 10.27 0.99 3.15
C GLU A 52 9.53 -0.17 3.83
N GLY A 53 8.31 -0.51 3.39
CA GLY A 53 7.49 -1.57 3.96
C GLY A 53 7.05 -1.32 5.41
N ARG A 54 7.07 -0.06 5.88
CA ARG A 54 6.70 0.33 7.25
C ARG A 54 5.19 0.45 7.44
N ILE A 55 4.46 0.74 6.37
CA ILE A 55 3.00 0.75 6.34
C ILE A 55 2.50 -0.04 5.13
N SER A 56 1.25 -0.52 5.21
CA SER A 56 0.62 -1.24 4.10
C SER A 56 0.00 -0.28 3.07
N GLN A 57 -0.26 -0.78 1.85
CA GLN A 57 -1.03 -0.05 0.84
C GLN A 57 -2.40 0.41 1.37
N GLY A 58 -3.11 -0.47 2.10
CA GLY A 58 -4.39 -0.14 2.71
C GLY A 58 -4.29 1.00 3.73
N LYS A 59 -3.21 1.04 4.52
CA LYS A 59 -2.96 2.15 5.45
C LYS A 59 -2.60 3.44 4.72
N THR A 60 -1.88 3.34 3.60
CA THR A 60 -1.52 4.49 2.77
C THR A 60 -2.76 5.15 2.15
N VAL A 61 -3.68 4.35 1.62
CA VAL A 61 -5.01 4.79 1.16
C VAL A 61 -5.76 5.55 2.26
N GLU A 62 -5.78 5.01 3.47
CA GLU A 62 -6.44 5.65 4.62
C GLU A 62 -5.78 6.99 5.00
N LEU A 63 -4.44 7.05 5.04
CA LEU A 63 -3.69 8.26 5.42
C LEU A 63 -3.85 9.40 4.42
N LEU A 64 -3.87 9.08 3.13
CA LEU A 64 -4.00 10.06 2.06
C LEU A 64 -5.45 10.34 1.67
N SER A 65 -6.41 9.55 2.18
CA SER A 65 -7.84 9.65 1.82
C SER A 65 -8.09 9.58 0.30
N ILE A 66 -7.32 8.75 -0.40
CA ILE A 66 -7.40 8.52 -1.85
C ILE A 66 -8.03 7.17 -2.18
N SER A 67 -8.33 6.89 -3.45
CA SER A 67 -8.73 5.55 -3.85
C SER A 67 -7.54 4.60 -3.99
N ARG A 68 -7.81 3.29 -4.07
CA ARG A 68 -6.76 2.30 -4.37
C ARG A 68 -6.19 2.50 -5.78
N HIS A 69 -7.00 2.97 -6.73
CA HIS A 69 -6.54 3.26 -8.09
C HIS A 69 -5.52 4.39 -8.08
N ASP A 70 -5.85 5.50 -7.40
CA ASP A 70 -4.95 6.66 -7.27
C ASP A 70 -3.63 6.26 -6.58
N LEU A 71 -3.69 5.35 -5.59
CA LEU A 71 -2.46 4.83 -4.98
C LEU A 71 -1.58 4.10 -5.99
N PHE A 72 -2.15 3.30 -6.90
CA PHE A 72 -1.33 2.63 -7.92
C PHE A 72 -0.70 3.60 -8.91
N ASP A 73 -1.39 4.67 -9.27
CA ASP A 73 -0.84 5.75 -10.11
C ASP A 73 0.33 6.45 -9.40
N LEU A 74 0.19 6.74 -8.10
CA LEU A 74 1.28 7.28 -7.27
C LEU A 74 2.44 6.28 -7.15
N MET A 75 2.17 5.01 -6.88
CA MET A 75 3.22 3.98 -6.77
C MET A 75 4.03 3.85 -8.07
N ALA A 76 3.37 3.94 -9.22
CA ALA A 76 4.05 3.97 -10.51
C ALA A 76 4.92 5.23 -10.68
N THR A 77 4.41 6.39 -10.28
CA THR A 77 5.13 7.67 -10.36
C THR A 77 6.38 7.69 -9.46
N TYR A 78 6.30 7.08 -8.28
CA TYR A 78 7.37 7.07 -7.26
C TYR A 78 8.26 5.80 -7.30
N ASP A 79 8.10 4.97 -8.33
CA ASP A 79 8.83 3.71 -8.51
C ASP A 79 8.76 2.82 -7.23
N ILE A 80 7.53 2.61 -6.75
CA ILE A 80 7.21 1.75 -5.61
C ILE A 80 6.60 0.46 -6.16
N PRO A 81 7.24 -0.70 -5.98
CA PRO A 81 6.72 -1.95 -6.49
C PRO A 81 5.45 -2.37 -5.74
N VAL A 82 4.46 -2.91 -6.47
CA VAL A 82 3.20 -3.42 -5.89
C VAL A 82 3.46 -4.60 -4.95
N THR A 83 4.50 -5.38 -5.24
CA THR A 83 4.95 -6.54 -4.47
C THR A 83 6.48 -6.56 -4.43
N GLY A 84 7.07 -7.05 -3.34
CA GLY A 84 8.53 -7.28 -3.28
C GLY A 84 9.03 -8.49 -4.06
N LEU A 85 8.20 -9.06 -4.94
CA LEU A 85 8.53 -10.23 -5.74
C LEU A 85 9.25 -9.82 -7.03
N SER A 86 10.26 -10.59 -7.40
CA SER A 86 10.80 -10.58 -8.75
C SER A 86 9.76 -11.08 -9.77
N PRO A 87 9.91 -10.77 -11.07
CA PRO A 87 9.04 -11.30 -12.12
C PRO A 87 8.93 -12.83 -12.10
N GLU A 88 10.03 -13.52 -11.79
CA GLU A 88 10.09 -14.98 -11.68
C GLU A 88 9.29 -15.50 -10.49
N GLU A 89 9.46 -14.89 -9.30
CA GLU A 89 8.68 -15.24 -8.11
C GLU A 89 7.19 -14.92 -8.32
N MET A 90 6.89 -13.80 -8.99
CA MET A 90 5.52 -13.44 -9.32
C MET A 90 4.88 -14.46 -10.28
N LYS A 91 5.62 -14.94 -11.28
CA LYS A 91 5.16 -16.02 -12.18
C LYS A 91 4.89 -17.31 -11.41
N GLN A 92 5.78 -17.68 -10.48
CA GLN A 92 5.61 -18.88 -9.65
C GLN A 92 4.38 -18.76 -8.74
N GLU A 93 4.12 -17.59 -8.17
CA GLU A 93 2.91 -17.34 -7.37
C GLU A 93 1.63 -17.47 -8.20
N PHE A 94 1.64 -16.98 -9.45
CA PHE A 94 0.51 -17.16 -10.38
C PHE A 94 0.28 -18.64 -10.72
N GLU A 95 1.33 -19.40 -11.04
CA GLU A 95 1.22 -20.82 -11.35
C GLU A 95 0.66 -21.61 -10.16
N GLN A 96 1.13 -21.34 -8.94
CA GLN A 96 0.62 -21.95 -7.72
C GLN A 96 -0.84 -21.57 -7.44
N ALA A 97 -1.21 -20.30 -7.65
CA ALA A 97 -2.58 -19.85 -7.50
C ALA A 97 -3.53 -20.55 -8.48
N ASP A 98 -3.11 -20.72 -9.73
CA ASP A 98 -3.85 -21.46 -10.76
C ASP A 98 -4.04 -22.93 -10.39
N GLU A 99 -2.98 -23.61 -9.92
CA GLU A 99 -3.07 -25.00 -9.45
C GLU A 99 -4.05 -25.15 -8.28
N LEU A 100 -3.98 -24.25 -7.30
CA LEU A 100 -4.90 -24.23 -6.16
C LEU A 100 -6.33 -23.95 -6.61
N PHE A 101 -6.52 -23.01 -7.53
CA PHE A 101 -7.83 -22.68 -8.09
C PHE A 101 -8.43 -23.89 -8.82
N VAL A 102 -7.66 -24.53 -9.70
CA VAL A 102 -8.08 -25.74 -10.42
C VAL A 102 -8.42 -26.87 -9.44
N ARG A 103 -7.55 -27.17 -8.47
CA ARG A 103 -7.81 -28.21 -7.46
C ARG A 103 -9.07 -27.95 -6.64
N LYS A 104 -9.33 -26.70 -6.28
CA LYS A 104 -10.45 -26.30 -5.41
C LYS A 104 -11.79 -26.21 -6.16
N TRP A 105 -11.76 -25.93 -7.46
CA TRP A 105 -12.96 -25.64 -8.26
C TRP A 105 -13.27 -26.65 -9.38
N ALA A 106 -12.29 -27.39 -9.90
CA ALA A 106 -12.53 -28.45 -10.89
C ALA A 106 -13.37 -29.61 -10.30
N GLY A 107 -13.28 -29.87 -9.00
CA GLY A 107 -14.14 -30.84 -8.30
C GLY A 107 -15.60 -30.39 -8.13
N LYS A 108 -15.96 -29.15 -8.47
CA LYS A 108 -17.31 -28.58 -8.27
C LYS A 108 -18.08 -28.33 -9.57
N GLY A 109 -17.57 -28.76 -10.72
CA GLY A 109 -18.29 -28.69 -12.00
C GLY A 109 -18.65 -27.27 -12.46
N ARG A 110 -18.00 -26.24 -11.91
CA ARG A 110 -18.19 -24.84 -12.33
C ARG A 110 -16.95 -24.42 -13.09
N PHE A 111 -17.14 -24.05 -14.36
CA PHE A 111 -16.16 -23.60 -15.37
C PHE A 111 -15.55 -24.69 -16.27
N GLN A 112 -16.04 -24.74 -17.52
CA GLN A 112 -15.26 -25.13 -18.69
C GLN A 112 -14.58 -23.86 -19.24
N LYS A 113 -13.26 -23.91 -19.47
CA LYS A 113 -12.55 -22.84 -20.20
C LYS A 113 -13.10 -22.78 -21.63
N THR A 114 -13.46 -21.59 -22.09
CA THR A 114 -13.67 -21.27 -23.51
C THR A 114 -12.36 -20.80 -24.11
#